data_AF-G7EK67-F1
#
_entry.id   AF-G7EK67-F1
#
_cell.length_a   1.000
_cell.length_b   1.000
_cell.length_c   1.000
_cell.angle_alpha   90.00
_cell.angle_beta   90.00
_cell.angle_gamma   90.00
#
_symmetry.space_group_name_H-M   'P 1'
#
loop_
_entity.id
_entity.type
_entity.pdbx_description
1 polymer ?
#
loop_
_entity_poly.entity_id
_entity_poly.type
_entity_poly.pdbx_seq_one_letter_code
_entity_poly.pdbx_strand_id
1 'polypeptide(L)'
;MSSEAIVKVYSGTMSVATNRFQNAKSKNLELGYIATEQNYEEGSRGGGIFIIGLFLLPVFGIGLFVWIYALLVKPEGRLIVTYEKIKSSDLDTKECPKCAEIIKLKAKVCRFCDYKF
;
A
#
# COMPACT_ATOMS: atom_id res chain seq x y z
N MET A 1 -11.59 18.71 -4.38
CA MET A 1 -11.47 17.49 -3.55
C MET A 1 -10.06 16.96 -3.74
N SER A 2 -9.14 17.23 -2.82
CA SER A 2 -7.78 16.64 -2.85
C SER A 2 -7.69 15.75 -1.61
N SER A 3 -7.90 14.45 -1.77
CA SER A 3 -7.53 13.49 -0.73
C SER A 3 -6.00 13.43 -0.72
N GLU A 4 -5.41 13.61 0.46
CA GLU A 4 -3.97 13.47 0.66
C GLU A 4 -3.66 11.97 0.68
N ALA A 5 -3.41 11.40 -0.51
CA ALA A 5 -3.02 10.02 -0.68
C ALA A 5 -1.49 9.90 -0.57
N ILE A 6 -1.02 9.02 0.32
CA ILE A 6 0.41 8.75 0.51
C ILE A 6 0.68 7.30 0.11
N VAL A 7 1.61 7.11 -0.82
CA VAL A 7 2.06 5.78 -1.23
C VAL A 7 3.29 5.40 -0.41
N LYS A 8 3.27 4.22 0.21
CA LYS A 8 4.43 3.64 0.91
C LYS A 8 4.81 2.30 0.28
N VAL A 9 6.12 2.04 0.25
CA VAL A 9 6.69 0.84 -0.36
C VAL A 9 7.43 0.04 0.71
N TYR A 10 7.09 -1.23 0.85
CA TYR A 10 7.74 -2.18 1.75
C TYR A 10 8.49 -3.22 0.92
N SER A 11 9.82 -3.20 0.94
CA SER A 11 10.65 -4.18 0.25
C SER A 11 10.66 -5.53 0.96
N GLY A 12 10.96 -6.59 0.23
CA GLY A 12 11.22 -7.93 0.74
C GLY A 12 10.40 -9.00 0.06
N THR A 13 10.50 -10.22 0.55
CA THR A 13 9.60 -11.31 0.16
C THR A 13 8.16 -10.97 0.59
N MET A 14 7.16 -11.56 -0.07
CA MET A 14 5.74 -11.34 0.23
C MET A 14 5.44 -11.45 1.74
N SER A 15 5.98 -12.46 2.43
CA SER A 15 5.81 -12.66 3.87
C SER A 15 6.47 -11.53 4.69
N VAL A 16 7.70 -11.15 4.37
CA VAL A 16 8.45 -10.10 5.09
C VAL A 16 7.82 -8.73 4.86
N ALA A 17 7.46 -8.41 3.63
CA ALA A 17 6.81 -7.15 3.27
C ALA A 17 5.44 -7.02 3.94
N THR A 18 4.66 -8.11 4.01
CA THR A 18 3.37 -8.15 4.72
C THR A 18 3.57 -7.92 6.22
N ASN A 19 4.55 -8.59 6.85
CA ASN A 19 4.83 -8.40 8.28
C ASN A 19 5.22 -6.94 8.59
N ARG A 20 6.12 -6.36 7.79
CA ARG A 20 6.50 -4.93 7.88
C ARG A 20 5.28 -4.01 7.72
N PHE A 21 4.40 -4.31 6.77
CA PHE A 21 3.15 -3.56 6.58
C PHE A 21 2.23 -3.65 7.81
N GLN A 22 2.01 -4.83 8.39
CA GLN A 22 1.15 -4.98 9.57
C GLN A 22 1.68 -4.18 10.76
N ASN A 23 3.00 -4.22 11.00
CA ASN A 23 3.63 -3.43 12.06
C ASN A 23 3.55 -1.92 11.81
N ALA A 24 3.56 -1.49 10.55
CA ALA A 24 3.40 -0.09 10.18
C ALA A 24 1.93 0.36 10.18
N LYS A 25 0.99 -0.55 9.95
CA LYS A 25 -0.45 -0.26 9.83
C LYS A 25 -0.99 0.41 11.08
N SER A 26 -0.66 -0.10 12.27
CA SER A 26 -1.10 0.48 13.54
C SER A 26 -0.64 1.94 13.71
N LYS A 27 0.64 2.21 13.47
CA LYS A 27 1.20 3.57 13.53
C LYS A 27 0.56 4.53 12.53
N ASN A 28 0.28 4.06 11.32
CA ASN A 28 -0.39 4.88 10.31
C ASN A 28 -1.87 5.15 10.66
N LEU A 29 -2.54 4.18 11.28
CA LEU A 29 -3.92 4.34 11.75
C LEU A 29 -4.01 5.39 12.86
N GLU A 30 -3.06 5.40 13.80
CA GLU A 30 -2.96 6.44 14.85
C GLU A 30 -2.77 7.84 14.28
N LEU A 31 -2.10 7.96 13.14
CA LEU A 31 -1.92 9.21 12.40
C LEU A 31 -3.13 9.57 11.51
N GLY A 32 -4.20 8.77 11.53
CA GLY A 32 -5.42 9.00 10.77
C GLY A 32 -5.35 8.53 9.31
N TYR A 33 -4.44 7.62 8.97
CA TYR A 33 -4.32 7.06 7.62
C TYR A 33 -4.87 5.63 7.54
N ILE A 34 -5.75 5.37 6.58
CA ILE A 34 -6.29 4.05 6.25
C ILE A 34 -5.66 3.52 4.97
N ALA A 35 -5.36 2.22 4.91
CA ALA A 35 -4.86 1.60 3.70
C ALA A 35 -6.03 1.23 2.79
N THR A 36 -6.07 1.78 1.57
CA THR A 36 -7.17 1.58 0.61
C THR A 36 -6.82 0.53 -0.43
N GLU A 37 -5.55 0.48 -0.85
CA GLU A 37 -5.08 -0.41 -1.91
C GLU A 37 -3.74 -1.05 -1.54
N GLN A 38 -3.58 -2.32 -1.91
CA GLN A 38 -2.35 -3.09 -1.71
C GLN A 38 -2.02 -3.83 -3.00
N ASN A 39 -0.83 -3.61 -3.54
CA ASN A 39 -0.34 -4.32 -4.71
C ASN A 39 1.06 -4.86 -4.44
N TYR A 40 1.27 -6.16 -4.65
CA TYR A 40 2.58 -6.78 -4.50
C TYR A 40 3.21 -6.93 -5.89
N GLU A 41 4.31 -6.21 -6.11
CA GLU A 41 5.14 -6.40 -7.28
C GLU A 41 6.20 -7.44 -6.96
N GLU A 42 6.11 -8.57 -7.66
CA GLU A 42 7.11 -9.62 -7.54
C GLU A 42 8.44 -9.13 -8.12
N GLY A 43 9.54 -9.40 -7.40
CA GLY A 43 10.86 -9.00 -7.85
C GLY A 43 11.16 -9.66 -9.19
N SER A 44 11.49 -8.86 -10.19
CA SER A 44 11.87 -9.36 -11.52
C SER A 44 13.34 -9.04 -11.81
N ARG A 45 14.06 -10.07 -12.25
CA ARG A 45 15.44 -9.93 -12.71
C ARG A 45 15.39 -9.56 -14.20
N GLY A 46 15.84 -8.36 -14.54
CA GLY A 46 15.81 -7.86 -15.91
C GLY A 46 16.55 -8.78 -16.90
N GLY A 47 16.09 -8.80 -18.15
CA GLY A 47 16.62 -9.68 -19.20
C GLY A 47 18.11 -9.50 -19.53
N GLY A 48 18.74 -8.42 -19.07
CA GLY A 48 20.16 -8.15 -19.29
C GLY A 48 21.11 -9.21 -18.74
N ILE A 49 20.72 -9.96 -17.70
CA ILE A 49 21.55 -11.04 -17.14
C ILE A 49 21.76 -12.19 -18.14
N PHE A 50 20.78 -12.44 -19.02
CA PHE A 50 20.88 -13.47 -20.05
C PHE A 50 21.92 -13.10 -21.10
N ILE A 51 21.96 -11.82 -21.51
CA ILE A 51 22.92 -11.30 -22.49
C ILE A 51 24.35 -11.36 -21.91
N ILE A 52 24.52 -10.90 -20.66
CA ILE A 52 25.82 -10.93 -19.97
C ILE A 52 26.32 -12.37 -19.84
N GLY A 53 25.47 -13.30 -19.42
CA GLY A 53 25.86 -14.69 -19.29
C GLY A 53 26.15 -15.38 -20.63
N LEU A 54 25.44 -15.04 -21.71
CA LEU A 54 25.73 -15.53 -23.06
C LEU A 54 27.11 -15.06 -23.55
N PHE A 55 27.45 -13.79 -23.31
CA PHE A 55 28.73 -13.22 -23.71
C PHE A 55 29.91 -13.75 -22.88
N LEU A 56 29.67 -14.08 -21.60
CA LEU A 56 30.67 -14.66 -20.69
C LEU A 56 30.78 -16.19 -20.78
N LEU A 57 29.87 -16.87 -21.48
CA LEU A 57 29.89 -18.32 -21.66
C LEU A 57 31.18 -18.86 -22.33
N PRO A 58 31.72 -18.25 -23.40
CA PRO A 58 32.95 -18.75 -24.04
C PRO A 58 34.21 -18.56 -23.18
N VAL A 59 34.15 -17.72 -22.13
CA VAL A 59 35.25 -17.52 -21.20
C VAL A 59 35.16 -18.60 -20.11
N PHE A 60 35.81 -19.75 -20.34
CA PHE A 60 35.98 -20.81 -19.32
C PHE A 60 34.67 -21.38 -18.72
N GLY A 61 33.53 -21.23 -19.39
CA GLY A 61 32.24 -21.68 -18.86
C GLY A 61 31.70 -20.82 -17.71
N ILE A 62 32.31 -19.67 -17.42
CA ILE A 62 31.89 -18.77 -16.33
C ILE A 62 30.45 -18.27 -16.54
N GLY A 63 30.03 -18.08 -17.79
CA GLY A 63 28.65 -17.73 -18.13
C GLY A 63 27.61 -18.74 -17.62
N LEU A 64 27.95 -20.04 -17.56
CA LEU A 64 27.07 -21.09 -17.03
C LEU A 64 26.78 -20.88 -15.54
N PHE A 65 27.81 -20.53 -14.75
CA PHE A 65 27.66 -20.25 -13.32
C PHE A 65 26.77 -19.02 -13.07
N VAL A 66 26.91 -17.96 -13.88
CA VAL A 66 26.06 -16.77 -13.80
C VAL A 66 24.59 -17.08 -14.10
N TRP A 67 24.33 -17.92 -15.10
CA TRP A 67 22.98 -18.37 -15.44
C TRP A 67 22.36 -19.23 -14.33
N ILE A 68 23.10 -20.21 -13.81
CA ILE A 68 22.64 -21.07 -12.70
C ILE A 68 22.34 -20.20 -11.47
N TYR A 69 23.23 -19.28 -11.11
CA TYR A 69 22.99 -18.34 -10.01
C TYR A 69 21.73 -17.50 -10.23
N ALA A 70 21.51 -17.02 -11.46
CA ALA A 70 20.35 -16.21 -11.78
C ALA A 70 19.02 -16.96 -11.71
N LEU A 71 19.02 -18.26 -12.01
CA LEU A 71 17.85 -19.12 -11.87
C LEU A 71 17.59 -19.54 -10.42
N LEU A 72 18.64 -19.71 -9.61
CA LEU A 72 18.50 -20.13 -8.21
C LEU A 72 18.11 -18.99 -7.26
N VAL A 73 18.60 -17.77 -7.51
CA VAL A 73 18.37 -16.63 -6.60
C VAL A 73 17.26 -15.73 -7.16
N LYS A 74 16.06 -15.83 -6.59
CA LYS A 74 14.98 -14.90 -6.88
C LYS A 74 15.26 -13.52 -6.24
N PRO A 75 15.09 -12.41 -6.96
CA PRO A 75 15.21 -11.09 -6.37
C PRO A 75 14.03 -10.81 -5.43
N GLU A 76 14.24 -9.93 -4.46
CA GLU A 76 13.19 -9.50 -3.55
C GLU A 76 12.13 -8.66 -4.27
N GLY A 77 10.87 -8.85 -3.88
CA GLY A 77 9.76 -8.03 -4.37
C GLY A 77 9.54 -6.79 -3.52
N ARG A 78 8.41 -6.14 -3.78
CA ARG A 78 7.97 -4.95 -3.05
C ARG A 78 6.46 -4.90 -2.94
N LEU A 79 5.98 -4.64 -1.73
CA LEU A 79 4.57 -4.39 -1.45
C LEU A 79 4.33 -2.87 -1.50
N ILE A 80 3.50 -2.42 -2.42
CA ILE A 80 3.08 -1.03 -2.58
C ILE A 80 1.73 -0.89 -1.89
N VAL A 81 1.63 0.05 -0.97
CA VAL A 81 0.41 0.32 -0.21
C VAL A 81 0.05 1.78 -0.35
N THR A 82 -1.19 2.04 -0.76
CA THR A 82 -1.76 3.38 -0.85
C THR A 82 -2.55 3.66 0.42
N TYR A 83 -2.18 4.75 1.09
CA TYR A 83 -2.86 5.25 2.28
C TYR A 83 -3.66 6.50 1.95
N GLU A 84 -4.86 6.59 2.48
CA GLU A 84 -5.70 7.78 2.43
C GLU A 84 -5.92 8.33 3.84
N LYS A 85 -5.86 9.65 3.99
CA LYS A 85 -6.11 10.33 5.26
C LYS A 85 -7.60 10.43 5.53
N ILE A 86 -8.06 9.92 6.67
CA ILE A 86 -9.43 10.11 7.15
C ILE A 86 -9.61 11.61 7.41
N LYS A 87 -10.52 12.25 6.68
CA LYS A 87 -10.88 13.64 6.97
C LYS A 87 -11.66 13.66 8.28
N SER A 88 -11.24 14.49 9.22
CA SER A 88 -11.94 14.69 10.49
C SER A 88 -13.40 15.12 10.31
N SER A 89 -13.76 15.67 9.14
CA SER A 89 -15.15 16.02 8.81
C SER A 89 -16.12 14.84 8.89
N ASP A 90 -15.69 13.62 8.54
CA ASP A 90 -16.58 12.46 8.51
C ASP A 90 -16.87 11.94 9.92
N LEU A 91 -15.90 12.05 10.83
CA LEU A 91 -16.06 11.72 12.26
C LEU A 91 -16.92 12.76 13.00
N ASP A 92 -16.94 14.00 12.51
CA ASP A 92 -17.69 15.11 13.11
C ASP A 92 -19.10 15.26 12.54
N THR A 93 -19.59 14.29 11.77
CA THR A 93 -20.95 14.28 11.20
C THR A 93 -21.73 13.01 11.55
N LYS A 94 -23.05 13.14 11.68
CA LYS A 94 -24.04 12.09 11.89
C LYS A 94 -25.22 12.28 10.94
N GLU A 95 -25.89 11.19 10.60
CA GLU A 95 -27.13 11.22 9.82
C GLU A 95 -28.34 11.49 10.72
N CYS A 96 -29.28 12.32 10.26
CA CYS A 96 -30.54 12.55 10.96
C CYS A 96 -31.54 11.42 10.71
N PRO A 97 -32.10 10.75 11.75
CA PRO A 97 -33.01 9.61 11.57
C PRO A 97 -34.36 9.99 10.95
N LYS A 98 -34.71 11.28 10.92
CA LYS A 98 -36.00 11.77 10.39
C LYS A 98 -35.93 12.19 8.93
N CYS A 99 -34.84 12.79 8.49
CA CYS A 99 -34.72 13.37 7.14
C CYS A 99 -33.48 12.93 6.36
N ALA A 100 -32.69 11.99 6.88
CA ALA A 100 -31.47 11.44 6.25
C ALA A 100 -30.39 12.48 5.89
N GLU A 101 -30.45 13.67 6.47
CA GLU A 101 -29.48 14.72 6.20
C GLU A 101 -28.20 14.52 7.03
N ILE A 102 -27.05 14.90 6.48
CA ILE A 102 -25.75 14.85 7.16
C ILE A 102 -25.57 16.12 8.01
N ILE A 103 -25.48 15.96 9.32
CA ILE A 103 -25.45 17.05 10.30
C ILE A 103 -24.25 16.87 11.22
N LYS A 104 -23.72 17.96 11.79
CA LYS A 104 -22.63 17.86 12.76
C LYS A 104 -23.00 16.95 13.92
N LEU A 105 -22.07 16.09 14.35
CA LEU A 105 -22.24 15.11 15.43
C LEU A 105 -22.70 15.77 16.74
N LYS A 106 -22.13 16.96 17.03
CA LYS A 106 -22.45 17.81 18.20
C LYS A 106 -23.78 18.57 18.09
N ALA A 107 -24.49 18.49 16.97
CA ALA A 107 -25.78 19.18 16.82
C ALA A 107 -26.84 18.54 17.72
N LYS A 108 -27.47 19.37 18.57
CA LYS A 108 -28.62 18.99 19.39
C LYS A 108 -29.92 19.01 18.60
N VAL A 109 -29.98 19.81 17.52
CA VAL A 109 -31.18 19.98 16.69
C VAL A 109 -30.77 19.92 15.22
N CYS A 110 -31.56 19.22 14.41
CA CYS A 110 -31.40 19.19 12.97
C CYS A 110 -31.81 20.53 12.35
N ARG A 111 -30.93 21.16 11.57
CA ARG A 111 -31.20 22.45 10.90
C ARG A 111 -32.31 22.38 9.85
N PHE A 112 -32.61 21.19 9.33
CA PHE A 112 -33.52 21.02 8.19
C PHE A 112 -34.93 20.55 8.58
N CYS A 113 -35.05 19.69 9.60
CA CYS A 113 -36.34 19.10 10.00
C CYS A 113 -36.69 19.31 11.49
N ASP A 114 -35.87 20.09 12.19
CA ASP A 114 -35.98 20.44 13.61
C ASP A 114 -36.06 19.24 14.58
N TYR A 115 -35.59 18.08 14.13
CA TYR A 115 -35.47 16.90 14.99
C TYR A 115 -34.47 17.15 16.13
N LYS A 116 -34.89 16.89 17.36
CA LYS A 116 -34.05 16.98 18.56
C LYS A 116 -33.38 15.63 18.79
N PHE A 117 -32.04 15.64 18.79
CA PHE A 117 -31.20 14.47 19.03
C PHE A 117 -31.00 14.22 20.53
#